data_AF-A0A7Y5EI63-F1
#
_entry.id   AF-A0A7Y5EI63-F1
#
_cell.length_a   1.000
_cell.length_b   1.000
_cell.length_c   1.000
_cell.angle_alpha   90.00
_cell.angle_beta   90.00
_cell.angle_gamma   90.00
#
_symmetry.space_group_name_H-M   'P 1'
#
loop_
_entity.id
_entity.type
_entity.pdbx_description
1 polymer ?
#
loop_
_entity_poly.entity_id
_entity_poly.type
_entity_poly.pdbx_seq_one_letter_code
_entity_poly.pdbx_strand_id
1 'polypeptide(L)'
;MISEFTSDDILFLATILMFAFMINFFLSWLIFAHLSMRPLEKKLKALNKDSISQWDGPGWRVVTYAMKLVLPASFWGKNTMLIDPHLLKELATTKDKTLAFWLMLSGLLFVIVCIWYVETFS
;
A
#
# COMPACT_ATOMS: atom_id res chain seq x y z
N MET A 1 40.66 -17.54 -3.28
CA MET A 1 39.70 -18.63 -3.02
C MET A 1 38.34 -17.97 -2.95
N ILE A 2 37.56 -18.01 -4.03
CA ILE A 2 36.20 -17.45 -4.04
C ILE A 2 35.35 -18.49 -3.30
N SER A 3 34.73 -18.12 -2.19
CA SER A 3 33.77 -18.99 -1.50
C SER A 3 32.65 -19.30 -2.49
N GLU A 4 32.50 -20.57 -2.88
CA GLU A 4 31.34 -20.99 -3.67
C GLU A 4 30.11 -20.83 -2.77
N PHE A 5 29.13 -20.06 -3.24
CA PHE A 5 27.86 -19.90 -2.55
C PHE A 5 27.11 -21.22 -2.61
N THR A 6 26.76 -21.79 -1.45
CA THR A 6 25.99 -23.03 -1.40
C THR A 6 24.50 -22.73 -1.59
N SER A 7 23.71 -23.74 -1.98
CA SER A 7 22.26 -23.61 -2.10
C SER A 7 21.59 -23.16 -0.80
N ASP A 8 22.12 -23.59 0.35
CA ASP A 8 21.61 -23.20 1.67
C ASP A 8 21.86 -21.71 1.96
N ASP A 9 23.02 -21.17 1.53
CA ASP A 9 23.32 -19.74 1.66
C ASP A 9 22.38 -18.89 0.81
N ILE A 10 22.02 -19.37 -0.39
CA ILE A 10 21.08 -18.69 -1.29
C ILE A 10 19.67 -18.66 -0.67
N LEU A 11 19.20 -19.79 -0.14
CA LEU A 11 17.90 -19.89 0.52
C LEU A 11 17.84 -18.97 1.76
N PHE A 12 18.91 -18.93 2.56
CA PHE A 12 19.00 -18.07 3.72
C PHE A 12 18.89 -16.58 3.35
N LEU A 13 19.64 -16.14 2.33
CA LEU A 13 19.56 -14.76 1.83
C LEU A 13 18.18 -14.44 1.25
N ALA A 14 17.59 -15.36 0.48
CA ALA A 14 16.25 -15.17 -0.07
C ALA A 14 15.19 -15.02 1.04
N THR A 15 15.33 -15.77 2.14
CA THR A 15 14.46 -15.66 3.31
C THR A 15 14.60 -14.29 3.98
N ILE A 16 15.83 -13.82 4.20
CA ILE A 16 16.07 -12.47 4.74
C ILE A 16 15.43 -11.40 3.86
N LEU A 17 15.62 -11.52 2.54
CA LEU A 17 15.06 -10.59 1.57
C LEU A 17 13.54 -10.55 1.66
N MET A 18 12.89 -11.72 1.70
CA MET A 18 11.44 -11.84 1.89
C MET A 18 10.95 -11.08 3.13
N PHE A 19 11.57 -11.34 4.29
CA PHE A 19 11.20 -10.67 5.54
C PHE A 19 11.43 -9.16 5.48
N ALA A 20 12.50 -8.70 4.83
CA ALA A 20 12.76 -7.28 4.65
C ALA A 20 11.66 -6.59 3.84
N PHE A 21 11.20 -7.20 2.73
CA PHE A 21 10.08 -6.67 1.94
C PHE A 21 8.76 -6.72 2.70
N MET A 22 8.50 -7.79 3.46
CA MET A 22 7.32 -7.92 4.32
C MET A 22 7.27 -6.81 5.37
N ILE A 23 8.38 -6.56 6.07
CA ILE A 23 8.48 -5.51 7.10
C ILE A 23 8.30 -4.14 6.46
N ASN A 24 8.95 -3.87 5.33
CA ASN A 24 8.80 -2.59 4.62
C ASN A 24 7.33 -2.36 4.19
N PHE A 25 6.67 -3.38 3.64
CA PHE A 25 5.24 -3.29 3.30
C PHE A 25 4.39 -3.00 4.54
N PHE A 26 4.59 -3.74 5.63
CA PHE A 26 3.83 -3.55 6.87
C PHE A 26 4.05 -2.16 7.48
N LEU A 27 5.28 -1.65 7.50
CA LEU A 27 5.60 -0.30 7.95
C LEU A 27 4.92 0.75 7.07
N SER A 28 5.01 0.62 5.75
CA SER A 28 4.35 1.55 4.82
C SER A 28 2.83 1.59 5.05
N TRP A 29 2.23 0.44 5.35
CA TRP A 29 0.80 0.32 5.62
C TRP A 29 0.41 1.04 6.90
N LEU A 30 1.09 0.75 8.02
CA LEU A 30 0.79 1.35 9.31
C LEU A 30 1.01 2.86 9.30
N ILE A 31 2.11 3.32 8.69
CA ILE A 31 2.47 4.73 8.58
C ILE A 31 1.43 5.47 7.74
N PHE A 32 1.08 4.95 6.55
CA PHE A 32 0.06 5.59 5.71
C PHE A 32 -1.31 5.61 6.39
N ALA A 33 -1.71 4.50 7.04
CA ALA A 33 -2.98 4.43 7.76
C ALA A 33 -3.08 5.47 8.88
N HIS A 34 -2.02 5.65 9.66
CA HIS A 34 -2.02 6.59 10.80
C HIS A 34 -1.81 8.04 10.38
N LEU A 35 -0.86 8.31 9.50
CA LEU A 35 -0.41 9.67 9.19
C LEU A 35 -1.19 10.32 8.05
N SER A 36 -1.72 9.55 7.11
CA SER A 36 -2.41 10.09 5.92
C SER A 36 -3.89 9.75 5.90
N MET A 37 -4.24 8.47 6.01
CA MET A 37 -5.63 8.03 5.90
C MET A 37 -6.50 8.63 7.01
N ARG A 38 -6.10 8.50 8.29
CA ARG A 38 -6.90 9.03 9.43
C ARG A 38 -7.14 10.54 9.33
N PRO A 39 -6.16 11.40 9.04
CA PRO A 39 -6.43 12.82 8.83
C PRO A 39 -7.32 13.13 7.63
N LEU A 40 -7.15 12.41 6.51
CA LEU A 40 -8.01 12.58 5.33
C LEU A 40 -9.46 12.16 5.62
N GLU A 41 -9.65 11.06 6.34
CA GLU A 41 -10.95 10.59 6.81
C GLU A 41 -11.64 11.65 7.68
N LYS A 42 -10.91 12.28 8.61
CA LYS A 42 -11.44 13.40 9.42
C LYS A 42 -11.90 14.58 8.57
N LYS A 43 -11.14 14.95 7.53
CA LYS A 43 -11.52 16.02 6.58
C LYS A 43 -12.78 15.64 5.80
N LEU A 44 -12.89 14.41 5.32
CA LEU A 44 -14.06 13.92 4.59
C LEU A 44 -15.31 13.85 5.49
N LYS A 45 -15.15 13.44 6.75
CA LYS A 45 -16.22 13.45 7.77
C LYS A 45 -16.73 14.86 8.02
N ALA A 46 -15.85 15.85 8.14
CA ALA A 46 -16.24 17.26 8.32
C ALA A 46 -17.08 17.81 7.14
N LEU A 47 -16.93 17.22 5.94
CA LEU A 47 -17.69 17.59 4.75
C LEU A 47 -18.97 16.74 4.56
N ASN A 48 -19.29 15.82 5.47
CA ASN A 48 -20.33 14.80 5.30
C ASN A 48 -20.19 13.98 4.01
N LYS A 49 -18.94 13.74 3.57
CA LYS A 49 -18.60 13.00 2.35
C LYS A 49 -17.87 11.68 2.62
N ASP A 50 -17.82 11.24 3.87
CA ASP A 50 -17.22 9.95 4.20
C ASP A 50 -18.24 8.81 4.09
N SER A 51 -18.24 8.15 2.92
CA SER A 51 -19.02 6.94 2.68
C SER A 51 -18.24 5.63 2.89
N ILE A 52 -16.94 5.67 3.21
CA ILE A 52 -16.16 4.43 3.46
C ILE A 52 -16.24 3.99 4.91
N SER A 53 -16.18 4.90 5.88
CA SER A 53 -16.08 4.53 7.31
C SER A 53 -17.26 3.69 7.82
N GLN A 54 -18.35 3.59 7.07
CA GLN A 54 -19.55 2.84 7.45
C GLN A 54 -19.54 1.37 7.00
N TRP A 55 -18.71 1.01 6.00
CA TRP A 55 -18.85 -0.27 5.29
C TRP A 55 -17.75 -1.29 5.54
N ASP A 56 -16.60 -0.89 6.11
CA ASP A 56 -15.37 -1.65 5.88
C ASP A 56 -14.47 -1.88 7.10
N GLY A 57 -13.81 -3.05 7.11
CA GLY A 57 -12.76 -3.39 8.05
C GLY A 57 -11.50 -2.55 7.82
N PRO A 58 -10.58 -2.47 8.79
CA PRO A 58 -9.43 -1.57 8.72
C PRO A 58 -8.47 -1.85 7.55
N GLY A 59 -8.50 -3.04 6.97
CA GLY A 59 -7.60 -3.45 5.90
C GLY A 59 -7.91 -2.82 4.54
N TRP A 60 -9.05 -3.18 3.95
CA TRP A 60 -9.41 -2.82 2.57
C TRP A 60 -9.54 -1.30 2.35
N ARG A 61 -9.97 -0.58 3.39
CA ARG A 61 -10.01 0.88 3.43
C ARG A 61 -8.65 1.55 3.16
N VAL A 62 -7.58 1.08 3.79
CA VAL A 62 -6.25 1.69 3.66
C VAL A 62 -5.77 1.60 2.21
N VAL A 63 -5.94 0.43 1.59
CA VAL A 63 -5.58 0.21 0.18
C VAL A 63 -6.43 1.06 -0.75
N THR A 64 -7.74 1.17 -0.49
CA THR A 64 -8.65 2.00 -1.30
C THR A 64 -8.24 3.47 -1.33
N TYR A 65 -7.89 4.04 -0.17
CA TYR A 65 -7.36 5.40 -0.09
C TYR A 65 -6.05 5.55 -0.88
N ALA A 66 -5.11 4.62 -0.71
CA ALA A 66 -3.83 4.67 -1.40
C ALA A 66 -3.99 4.57 -2.92
N MET A 67 -4.79 3.62 -3.42
CA MET A 67 -5.07 3.45 -4.84
C MET A 67 -5.68 4.70 -5.46
N LYS A 68 -6.66 5.32 -4.79
CA LYS A 68 -7.32 6.53 -5.31
C LYS A 68 -6.42 7.76 -5.31
N LEU A 69 -5.44 7.83 -4.41
CA LEU A 69 -4.44 8.90 -4.43
C LEU A 69 -3.43 8.72 -5.55
N VAL A 70 -2.96 7.49 -5.78
CA VAL A 70 -1.91 7.17 -6.77
C VAL A 70 -2.47 7.15 -8.19
N LEU A 71 -3.56 6.41 -8.43
CA LEU A 71 -4.12 6.24 -9.78
C LEU A 71 -4.87 7.49 -10.24
N PRO A 72 -4.86 7.84 -11.55
CA PRO A 72 -5.64 8.94 -12.08
C PRO A 72 -7.13 8.83 -11.72
N ALA A 73 -7.79 9.96 -11.45
CA ALA A 73 -9.21 9.96 -11.10
C ALA A 73 -10.10 9.39 -12.23
N SER A 74 -9.67 9.58 -13.49
CA SER A 74 -10.31 9.02 -14.68
C SER A 74 -10.40 7.49 -14.69
N PHE A 75 -9.54 6.78 -13.94
CA PHE A 75 -9.56 5.32 -13.85
C PHE A 75 -10.82 4.77 -13.15
N TRP A 76 -11.47 5.58 -12.31
CA TRP A 76 -12.52 5.11 -11.40
C TRP A 76 -13.95 5.26 -11.96
N GLY A 77 -14.11 5.89 -13.13
CA GLY A 77 -15.42 6.15 -13.74
C GLY A 77 -16.26 7.21 -13.00
N LYS A 78 -17.48 7.47 -13.48
CA LYS A 78 -18.39 8.48 -12.88
C LYS A 78 -19.02 8.04 -11.56
N ASN A 79 -19.20 6.73 -11.39
CA ASN A 79 -19.79 6.13 -10.19
C ASN A 79 -18.67 5.48 -9.36
N THR A 80 -17.81 6.30 -8.77
CA THR A 80 -16.71 5.79 -7.95
C THR A 80 -17.29 5.27 -6.64
N MET A 81 -17.26 3.96 -6.44
CA MET A 81 -17.72 3.35 -5.20
C MET A 81 -16.93 3.93 -4.02
N LEU A 82 -17.65 4.29 -2.95
CA LEU A 82 -17.15 4.64 -1.62
C LEU A 82 -16.48 6.01 -1.37
N ILE A 83 -15.58 6.51 -2.22
CA ILE A 83 -14.94 7.85 -2.05
C ILE A 83 -14.76 8.50 -3.42
N ASP A 84 -15.09 9.79 -3.52
CA ASP A 84 -14.78 10.60 -4.69
C ASP A 84 -13.24 10.83 -4.82
N PRO A 85 -12.58 10.30 -5.87
CA PRO A 85 -11.15 10.46 -6.05
C PRO A 85 -10.73 11.90 -6.36
N HIS A 86 -11.59 12.74 -6.93
CA HIS A 86 -11.29 14.14 -7.18
C HIS A 86 -11.19 14.90 -5.86
N LEU A 87 -12.22 14.78 -5.03
CA LEU A 87 -12.25 15.38 -3.69
C LEU A 87 -11.09 14.88 -2.81
N LEU A 88 -10.83 13.57 -2.83
CA LEU A 88 -9.73 12.99 -2.06
C LEU A 88 -8.37 13.58 -2.45
N LYS A 89 -8.12 13.76 -3.75
CA LYS A 89 -6.86 14.33 -4.27
C LYS A 89 -6.70 15.82 -4.01
N GLU A 90 -7.81 16.55 -3.89
CA GLU A 90 -7.85 17.96 -3.52
C GLU A 90 -7.53 18.15 -2.03
N LEU A 91 -8.08 17.30 -1.17
CA LEU A 91 -7.83 17.34 0.28
C LEU A 91 -6.44 16.82 0.69
N ALA A 92 -5.84 15.99 -0.16
CA ALA A 92 -4.57 15.33 0.09
C ALA A 92 -3.37 16.24 -0.16
N THR A 93 -2.42 16.19 0.75
CA THR A 93 -1.13 16.86 0.61
C THR A 93 -0.19 16.05 -0.30
N THR A 94 0.92 16.66 -0.73
CA THR A 94 1.98 15.95 -1.45
C THR A 94 2.54 14.80 -0.62
N LYS A 95 2.65 14.96 0.70
CA LYS A 95 3.11 13.91 1.62
C LYS A 95 2.19 12.69 1.60
N ASP A 96 0.87 12.92 1.59
CA ASP A 96 -0.12 11.83 1.54
C ASP A 96 0.01 11.02 0.24
N LYS A 97 0.27 11.72 -0.87
CA LYS A 97 0.50 11.09 -2.18
C LYS A 97 1.80 10.27 -2.19
N THR A 98 2.88 10.79 -1.60
CA THR A 98 4.15 10.05 -1.47
C THR A 98 3.99 8.82 -0.60
N LEU A 99 3.32 8.92 0.55
CA LEU A 99 3.08 7.78 1.44
C LEU A 99 2.16 6.73 0.81
N ALA A 100 1.12 7.17 0.08
CA ALA A 100 0.27 6.28 -0.70
C ALA A 100 1.07 5.54 -1.78
N PHE A 101 1.93 6.25 -2.51
CA PHE A 101 2.79 5.66 -3.52
C PHE A 101 3.78 4.65 -2.91
N TRP A 102 4.39 4.99 -1.78
CA TRP A 102 5.28 4.08 -1.06
C TRP A 102 4.56 2.80 -0.63
N LEU A 103 3.33 2.90 -0.11
CA LEU A 103 2.50 1.74 0.21
C LEU A 103 2.23 0.87 -1.02
N MET A 104 1.75 1.48 -2.11
CA MET A 104 1.43 0.76 -3.35
C MET A 104 2.66 0.06 -3.94
N LEU A 105 3.80 0.76 -3.99
CA LEU A 105 5.06 0.20 -4.49
C LEU A 105 5.58 -0.92 -3.59
N SER A 106 5.55 -0.73 -2.27
CA SER A 106 6.01 -1.74 -1.31
C SER A 106 5.15 -2.99 -1.36
N GLY A 107 3.82 -2.84 -1.51
CA GLY A 107 2.91 -3.97 -1.67
C GLY A 107 3.14 -4.74 -2.97
N LEU A 108 3.33 -4.03 -4.09
CA LEU A 108 3.64 -4.67 -5.36
C LEU A 108 4.96 -5.44 -5.31
N LEU A 109 6.03 -4.83 -4.77
CA LEU A 109 7.34 -5.47 -4.65
C LEU A 109 7.27 -6.70 -3.72
N PHE A 110 6.54 -6.61 -2.61
CA PHE A 110 6.36 -7.75 -1.73
C PHE A 110 5.66 -8.92 -2.43
N VAL A 111 4.58 -8.67 -3.19
CA VAL A 111 3.91 -9.72 -3.98
C VAL A 111 4.85 -10.34 -5.02
N ILE A 112 5.64 -9.52 -5.72
CA ILE A 112 6.64 -10.02 -6.69
C ILE A 112 7.66 -10.93 -6.01
N VAL A 113 8.19 -10.53 -4.85
CA VAL A 113 9.15 -11.33 -4.08
C VAL A 113 8.52 -12.61 -3.56
N CYS A 114 7.25 -12.58 -3.12
CA CYS A 114 6.48 -13.77 -2.75
C CYS A 114 6.39 -14.79 -3.89
N ILE A 115 5.99 -14.34 -5.08
CA ILE A 115 5.88 -15.21 -6.26
C ILE A 115 7.26 -15.78 -6.60
N TRP A 116 8.28 -14.92 -6.70
CA TRP A 116 9.63 -15.36 -7.01
C TRP A 116 10.17 -16.40 -6.01
N TYR A 117 9.95 -16.18 -4.71
CA TYR A 117 10.40 -17.10 -3.67
C TYR A 117 9.72 -18.46 -3.77
N VAL A 118 8.40 -18.48 -3.97
CA VAL A 118 7.64 -19.73 -4.12
C VAL A 118 8.09 -20.49 -5.37
N GLU A 119 8.19 -19.82 -6.53
CA GLU A 119 8.60 -20.47 -7.78
C GLU A 119 10.04 -21.00 -7.76
N THR A 120 10.92 -20.44 -6.91
CA THR A 120 12.33 -20.82 -6.85
C THR A 120 12.61 -21.91 -5.81
N PHE A 121 11.88 -21.93 -4.70
CA PHE A 121 12.20 -22.75 -3.52
C PHE A 121 11.08 -23.69 -3.06
N SER A 122 9.89 -23.65 -3.69
CA SER A 122 8.81 -24.62 -3.46
C SER A 122 8.87 -25.80 -4.44
#